data_AF-A0A7J9PW00-F1
#
_entry.id   AF-A0A7J9PW00-F1
#
_cell.length_a   1.000
_cell.length_b   1.000
_cell.length_c   1.000
_cell.angle_alpha   90.00
_cell.angle_beta   90.00
_cell.angle_gamma   90.00
#
_symmetry.space_group_name_H-M   'P 1'
#
loop_
_entity.id
_entity.type
_entity.pdbx_description
1 polymer ?
#
loop_
_entity_poly.entity_id
_entity_poly.type
_entity_poly.pdbx_seq_one_letter_code
_entity_poly.pdbx_strand_id
1 'polypeptide(L)'
;MFDWVILAWIFFLILFFALLGYWFGRKISKRLYEAKFEEWKKKSRAVLGGKFSEQLAPYLPDFNYDPTEVRFIGSPVDFIVFKGTSTKEPEEIVFVEVKTGKSELSENERKIKEIVENKKVRWEMYRPW
;
A
#
# COMPACT_ATOMS: atom_id res chain seq x y z
N MET A 1 49.13 50.54 2.70
CA MET A 1 49.14 49.49 3.76
C MET A 1 47.73 49.17 4.26
N PHE A 2 46.84 50.16 4.39
CA PHE A 2 45.44 49.96 4.82
C PHE A 2 44.57 49.16 3.81
N ASP A 3 44.81 49.26 2.51
CA ASP A 3 43.93 48.65 1.50
C ASP A 3 43.93 47.12 1.49
N TRP A 4 45.10 46.50 1.67
CA TRP A 4 45.24 45.04 1.75
C TRP A 4 44.57 44.45 3.00
N VAL A 5 44.54 45.22 4.10
CA VAL A 5 43.86 44.82 5.33
C VAL A 5 42.35 44.80 5.12
N ILE A 6 41.79 45.82 4.46
CA ILE A 6 40.36 45.90 4.14
C ILE A 6 39.94 44.75 3.21
N LEU A 7 40.72 44.47 2.16
CA LEU A 7 40.46 43.36 1.24
C LEU A 7 40.49 41.99 1.94
N ALA A 8 41.44 41.78 2.87
CA ALA A 8 41.49 40.56 3.66
C ALA A 8 40.23 40.38 4.52
N TRP A 9 39.75 41.43 5.19
CA TRP A 9 38.52 41.37 5.98
C TRP A 9 37.28 41.06 5.13
N ILE A 10 37.16 41.67 3.95
CA ILE A 10 36.06 41.37 3.01
C ILE A 10 36.11 39.90 2.58
N PHE A 11 37.30 39.38 2.27
CA PHE A 11 37.47 37.97 1.91
C PHE A 11 37.04 37.03 3.04
N PHE A 12 37.48 37.28 4.28
CA PHE A 12 37.08 36.47 5.44
C PHE A 12 35.58 36.55 5.70
N LEU A 13 34.96 37.72 5.51
CA LEU A 13 33.52 37.90 5.67
C LEU A 13 32.74 37.07 4.63
N ILE A 14 33.16 37.12 3.36
CA ILE A 14 32.55 36.32 2.29
C ILE A 14 32.71 34.83 2.58
N LEU A 15 33.92 34.39 2.97
CA LEU A 15 34.20 33.00 3.31
C LEU A 15 33.33 32.53 4.49
N PHE A 16 33.18 33.38 5.51
CA PHE A 16 32.34 33.10 6.67
C PHE A 16 30.87 32.89 6.28
N PHE A 17 30.30 33.78 5.46
CA PHE A 17 28.91 33.64 4.99
C PHE A 17 28.73 32.45 4.05
N ALA A 18 29.71 32.12 3.21
CA ALA A 18 29.67 30.94 2.35
C ALA A 18 29.67 29.64 3.17
N LEU A 19 30.53 29.55 4.19
CA LEU A 19 30.58 28.41 5.11
C LEU A 19 29.29 28.30 5.93
N LEU A 20 28.75 29.42 6.40
CA LEU A 20 27.45 29.45 7.09
C LEU A 20 26.31 28.99 6.18
N GLY A 21 26.22 29.52 4.96
CA GLY A 21 25.20 29.14 3.99
C GLY A 21 25.26 27.66 3.65
N TYR A 22 26.46 27.11 3.46
CA TYR A 22 26.68 25.68 3.25
C TYR A 22 26.27 24.84 4.47
N TRP A 23 26.66 25.25 5.67
CA TRP A 23 26.31 24.55 6.91
C TRP A 23 24.79 24.54 7.16
N PHE A 24 24.14 25.71 7.04
CA PHE A 24 22.69 25.84 7.14
C PHE A 24 21.97 25.05 6.05
N GLY A 25 22.43 25.13 4.80
CA GLY A 25 21.88 24.39 3.67
C GLY A 25 21.91 22.88 3.90
N ARG A 26 23.05 22.33 4.35
CA ARG A 26 23.16 20.91 4.69
C ARG A 26 22.24 20.53 5.86
N LYS A 27 22.14 21.38 6.88
CA LYS A 27 21.29 21.11 8.06
C LYS A 27 19.80 21.11 7.70
N ILE A 28 19.35 22.07 6.89
CA ILE A 28 17.96 22.15 6.41
C ILE A 28 17.66 20.98 5.46
N SER A 29 18.54 20.71 4.50
CA SER A 29 18.38 19.61 3.55
C SER A 29 18.26 18.26 4.26
N LYS A 30 19.12 18.00 5.27
CA LYS A 30 19.05 16.78 6.07
C LYS A 30 17.70 16.63 6.80
N ARG A 31 17.19 17.69 7.43
CA ARG A 31 15.89 17.67 8.11
C ARG A 31 14.73 17.44 7.15
N LEU A 32 14.75 18.08 5.98
CA LEU A 32 13.73 17.88 4.94
C LEU A 32 13.76 16.45 4.41
N TYR A 33 14.95 15.89 4.20
CA TYR A 33 15.12 14.51 3.77
C TYR A 33 14.60 13.52 4.81
N GLU A 34 14.96 13.71 6.08
CA GLU A 34 14.46 12.88 7.20
C GLU A 34 12.94 12.94 7.33
N ALA A 35 12.34 14.14 7.25
CA ALA A 35 10.89 14.31 7.30
C ALA A 35 10.19 13.60 6.13
N LYS A 36 10.68 13.77 4.90
CA LYS A 36 10.16 13.08 3.71
C LYS A 36 10.31 11.57 3.82
N PHE A 37 11.43 11.10 4.35
CA PHE A 37 11.70 9.68 4.52
C PHE A 37 10.75 9.04 5.53
N GLU A 38 10.50 9.71 6.65
CA GLU A 38 9.53 9.24 7.64
C GLU A 38 8.09 9.24 7.12
N GLU A 39 7.70 10.25 6.34
CA GLU A 39 6.40 10.26 5.67
C GLU A 39 6.27 9.09 4.68
N TRP A 40 7.29 8.87 3.85
CA TRP A 40 7.33 7.77 2.88
C TRP A 40 7.24 6.42 3.58
N LYS A 41 7.98 6.20 4.67
CA LYS A 41 7.89 4.96 5.47
C LYS A 41 6.48 4.71 5.99
N LYS A 42 5.82 5.74 6.53
CA LYS A 42 4.44 5.61 7.05
C LYS A 42 3.48 5.21 5.95
N LYS A 43 3.54 5.88 4.79
CA LYS A 43 2.72 5.54 3.62
C LYS A 43 3.00 4.12 3.13
N SER A 44 4.27 3.75 3.00
CA SER A 44 4.69 2.41 2.58
C SER A 44 4.18 1.33 3.53
N ARG A 45 4.32 1.51 4.85
CA ARG A 45 3.81 0.57 5.85
C ARG A 45 2.29 0.43 5.79
N ALA A 46 1.55 1.52 5.60
CA ALA A 46 0.10 1.46 5.49
C ALA A 46 -0.34 0.69 4.24
N VAL A 47 0.27 0.97 3.09
CA VAL A 47 -0.06 0.29 1.82
C VAL A 47 0.35 -1.17 1.84
N LEU A 48 1.59 -1.47 2.25
CA LEU A 48 2.08 -2.85 2.32
C LEU A 48 1.32 -3.64 3.37
N GLY A 49 1.05 -3.05 4.53
CA GLY A 49 0.26 -3.66 5.58
C GLY A 49 -1.13 -4.07 5.08
N GLY A 50 -1.83 -3.17 4.38
CA GLY A 50 -3.12 -3.49 3.76
C GLY A 50 -3.04 -4.68 2.80
N LYS A 51 -2.08 -4.67 1.88
CA LYS A 51 -1.88 -5.77 0.92
C LYS A 51 -1.55 -7.11 1.58
N PHE A 52 -0.72 -7.09 2.63
CA PHE A 52 -0.41 -8.29 3.38
C PHE A 52 -1.65 -8.80 4.13
N SER A 53 -2.44 -7.91 4.74
CA SER A 53 -3.69 -8.28 5.39
C SER A 53 -4.68 -8.89 4.42
N GLU A 54 -4.81 -8.35 3.21
CA GLU A 54 -5.64 -8.94 2.14
C GLU A 54 -5.18 -10.37 1.85
N GLN A 55 -3.90 -10.58 1.52
CA GLN A 55 -3.39 -11.91 1.13
C GLN A 55 -3.37 -12.95 2.26
N LEU A 56 -3.14 -12.50 3.50
CA LEU A 56 -3.07 -13.37 4.67
C LEU A 56 -4.41 -13.55 5.36
N ALA A 57 -5.47 -12.88 4.90
CA ALA A 57 -6.80 -12.94 5.49
C ALA A 57 -7.29 -14.36 5.79
N PRO A 58 -7.09 -15.37 4.89
CA PRO A 58 -7.54 -16.73 5.17
C PRO A 58 -6.91 -17.36 6.41
N TYR A 59 -5.74 -16.91 6.84
CA TYR A 59 -5.02 -17.44 8.00
C TYR A 59 -5.26 -16.65 9.29
N LEU A 60 -6.10 -15.62 9.25
CA LEU A 60 -6.45 -14.84 10.42
C LEU A 60 -7.56 -15.54 11.25
N PRO A 61 -7.56 -15.41 12.59
CA PRO A 61 -8.50 -16.13 13.46
C PRO A 61 -9.99 -15.92 13.15
N ASP A 62 -10.35 -14.75 12.62
CA ASP A 62 -11.75 -14.35 12.38
C ASP A 62 -12.21 -14.61 10.93
N PHE A 63 -11.42 -15.33 10.12
CA PHE A 63 -11.82 -15.67 8.76
C PHE A 63 -12.79 -16.86 8.77
N ASN A 64 -13.99 -16.65 8.27
CA ASN A 64 -15.12 -17.59 8.43
C ASN A 64 -15.05 -18.88 7.59
N TYR A 65 -13.95 -19.11 6.85
CA TYR A 65 -13.84 -20.20 5.90
C TYR A 65 -12.56 -20.99 6.08
N ASP A 66 -12.60 -22.28 5.72
CA ASP A 66 -11.42 -23.13 5.71
C ASP A 66 -10.38 -22.58 4.71
N PRO A 67 -9.14 -22.28 5.13
CA PRO A 67 -8.10 -21.72 4.24
C PRO A 67 -7.79 -22.61 3.02
N THR A 68 -8.03 -23.92 3.10
CA THR A 68 -7.79 -24.88 2.01
C THR A 68 -8.82 -24.75 0.88
N GLU A 69 -10.00 -24.19 1.17
CA GLU A 69 -11.11 -23.97 0.23
C GLU A 69 -11.08 -22.58 -0.42
N VAL A 70 -10.14 -21.73 -0.01
CA VAL A 70 -10.03 -20.33 -0.44
C VAL A 70 -9.03 -20.22 -1.60
N ARG A 71 -9.36 -19.43 -2.61
CA ARG A 71 -8.46 -19.09 -3.72
C ARG A 71 -8.32 -17.59 -3.85
N PHE A 72 -7.09 -17.12 -3.76
CA PHE A 72 -6.75 -15.71 -4.00
C PHE A 72 -6.84 -15.38 -5.49
N ILE A 73 -7.55 -14.31 -5.81
CA ILE A 73 -7.71 -13.74 -7.15
C ILE A 73 -7.09 -12.34 -7.20
N GLY A 74 -7.34 -11.50 -6.19
CA GLY A 74 -6.94 -10.10 -6.14
C GLY A 74 -7.97 -9.17 -6.80
N SER A 75 -7.54 -8.10 -7.47
CA SER A 75 -8.51 -7.16 -8.06
C SER A 75 -9.31 -7.81 -9.21
N PRO A 76 -10.64 -7.65 -9.28
CA PRO A 76 -11.49 -6.76 -8.47
C PRO A 76 -12.27 -7.42 -7.32
N VAL A 77 -11.96 -8.68 -6.96
CA VAL A 77 -12.51 -9.40 -5.80
C VAL A 77 -11.40 -10.28 -5.21
N ASP A 78 -10.98 -10.02 -3.98
CA ASP A 78 -9.77 -10.65 -3.41
C ASP A 78 -9.77 -12.19 -3.43
N PHE A 79 -10.89 -12.82 -3.09
CA PHE A 79 -10.98 -14.28 -2.96
C PHE A 79 -12.25 -14.88 -3.54
N ILE A 80 -12.12 -16.15 -3.98
CA ILE A 80 -13.24 -17.06 -4.20
C ILE A 80 -13.12 -18.22 -3.22
N VAL A 81 -14.17 -18.49 -2.45
CA VAL A 81 -14.28 -19.63 -1.55
C VAL A 81 -15.12 -20.71 -2.19
N PHE A 82 -14.60 -21.93 -2.27
CA PHE A 82 -15.32 -23.10 -2.74
C PHE A 82 -15.76 -23.95 -1.55
N LYS A 83 -16.78 -23.47 -0.84
CA LYS A 83 -17.21 -24.02 0.45
C LYS A 83 -17.62 -25.50 0.32
N GLY A 84 -17.09 -26.35 1.19
CA GLY A 84 -17.41 -27.79 1.23
C GLY A 84 -16.59 -28.64 0.24
N THR A 85 -15.62 -28.04 -0.46
CA THR A 85 -14.71 -28.83 -1.32
C THR A 85 -13.74 -29.70 -0.53
N SER A 86 -13.37 -29.30 0.69
CA SER A 86 -12.53 -30.11 1.59
C SER A 86 -13.22 -31.40 2.04
N THR A 87 -14.54 -31.35 2.20
CA THR A 87 -15.41 -32.48 2.57
C THR A 87 -15.93 -33.27 1.36
N LYS A 88 -15.56 -32.86 0.13
CA LYS A 88 -16.04 -33.42 -1.14
C LYS A 88 -17.54 -33.23 -1.41
N GLU A 89 -18.18 -32.30 -0.70
CA GLU A 89 -19.58 -31.91 -0.88
C GLU A 89 -19.66 -30.40 -1.12
N PRO A 90 -19.46 -29.92 -2.37
CA PRO A 90 -19.49 -28.49 -2.65
C PRO A 90 -20.86 -27.88 -2.35
N GLU A 91 -20.90 -26.87 -1.50
CA GLU A 91 -22.14 -26.23 -1.02
C GLU A 91 -22.39 -24.88 -1.71
N GLU A 92 -21.35 -24.03 -1.77
CA GLU A 92 -21.49 -22.63 -2.14
C GLU A 92 -20.18 -22.10 -2.73
N ILE A 93 -20.30 -21.16 -3.68
CA ILE A 93 -19.19 -20.35 -4.15
C ILE A 93 -19.37 -18.95 -3.58
N VAL A 94 -18.44 -18.52 -2.72
CA VAL A 94 -18.50 -17.19 -2.08
C VAL A 94 -17.45 -16.27 -2.67
N PHE A 95 -17.86 -15.08 -3.07
CA PHE A 95 -16.96 -13.99 -3.47
C PHE A 95 -16.66 -13.14 -2.23
N VAL A 96 -15.39 -13.01 -1.88
CA VAL A 96 -14.95 -12.31 -0.66
C VAL A 96 -13.99 -11.19 -1.03
N GLU A 97 -14.33 -9.99 -0.60
CA GLU A 97 -13.47 -8.80 -0.66
C GLU A 97 -13.01 -8.48 0.77
N VAL A 98 -11.71 -8.32 0.98
CA VAL A 98 -11.13 -8.05 2.29
C VAL A 98 -10.90 -6.55 2.43
N LYS A 99 -11.49 -5.96 3.46
CA LYS A 99 -11.25 -4.57 3.83
C LYS A 99 -10.57 -4.48 5.18
N THR A 100 -9.68 -3.50 5.33
CA THR A 100 -8.95 -3.24 6.58
C THR A 100 -9.37 -1.90 7.17
N GLY A 101 -9.62 -1.89 8.49
CA GLY A 101 -10.00 -0.67 9.21
C GLY A 101 -11.33 -0.09 8.74
N LYS A 102 -11.29 1.11 8.15
CA LYS A 102 -12.48 1.86 7.69
C LYS A 102 -12.59 1.91 6.17
N SER A 103 -11.88 1.04 5.44
CA SER A 103 -11.97 1.04 3.98
C SER A 103 -13.33 0.52 3.52
N GLU A 104 -13.92 1.24 2.56
CA GLU A 104 -15.17 0.85 1.92
C GLU A 104 -14.91 0.18 0.57
N LEU A 105 -15.93 -0.48 0.03
CA LEU A 105 -15.89 -1.00 -1.35
C LEU A 105 -15.68 0.14 -2.35
N SER A 106 -14.79 -0.07 -3.32
CA SER A 106 -14.65 0.79 -4.49
C SER A 106 -15.90 0.73 -5.37
N GLU A 107 -16.07 1.70 -6.27
CA GLU A 107 -17.22 1.71 -7.19
C GLU A 107 -17.28 0.43 -8.04
N ASN A 108 -16.12 -0.08 -8.49
CA ASN A 108 -16.04 -1.31 -9.27
C ASN A 108 -16.42 -2.54 -8.43
N GLU A 109 -15.92 -2.64 -7.21
CA GLU A 109 -16.27 -3.73 -6.27
C GLU A 109 -17.77 -3.72 -5.95
N ARG A 110 -18.38 -2.54 -5.75
CA ARG A 110 -19.84 -2.42 -5.52
C ARG A 110 -20.63 -2.95 -6.71
N LYS A 111 -20.25 -2.59 -7.94
CA LYS A 111 -20.90 -3.11 -9.16
C LYS A 111 -20.79 -4.62 -9.27
N ILE A 112 -19.64 -5.19 -8.89
CA ILE A 112 -19.45 -6.65 -8.91
C ILE A 112 -20.29 -7.32 -7.83
N LYS A 113 -20.30 -6.78 -6.61
CA LYS A 113 -21.18 -7.24 -5.53
C LYS A 113 -22.64 -7.27 -6.01
N GLU A 114 -23.11 -6.21 -6.66
CA GLU A 114 -24.47 -6.17 -7.21
C GLU A 114 -24.71 -7.26 -8.28
N ILE A 115 -23.76 -7.52 -9.18
CA ILE A 115 -23.86 -8.59 -10.18
C ILE A 115 -24.00 -9.96 -9.50
N VAL A 116 -23.19 -10.22 -8.47
CA VAL A 116 -23.24 -11.46 -7.68
C VAL A 116 -24.57 -11.59 -6.93
N GLU A 117 -25.00 -10.54 -6.22
CA GLU A 117 -26.27 -10.52 -5.46
C GLU A 117 -27.49 -10.70 -6.37
N ASN A 118 -27.44 -10.15 -7.59
CA ASN A 118 -28.47 -10.36 -8.62
C ASN A 118 -28.36 -11.72 -9.34
N LYS A 119 -27.52 -12.64 -8.84
CA LYS A 119 -27.29 -13.99 -9.39
C LYS A 119 -26.89 -14.00 -10.86
N LYS A 120 -26.22 -12.94 -11.34
CA LYS A 120 -25.71 -12.82 -12.71
C LYS A 120 -24.33 -13.51 -12.85
N VAL A 121 -24.23 -14.73 -12.31
CA VAL A 121 -23.03 -15.58 -12.34
C VAL A 121 -23.36 -16.82 -13.17
N ARG A 122 -22.48 -17.19 -14.09
CA ARG A 122 -22.70 -18.35 -14.98
C ARG A 122 -21.47 -19.25 -15.02
N TRP A 123 -21.73 -20.54 -15.12
CA TRP A 123 -20.70 -21.52 -15.46
C TRP A 123 -20.57 -21.61 -16.98
N GLU A 124 -19.35 -21.49 -17.49
CA GLU A 124 -19.05 -21.73 -18.90
C GLU A 124 -17.87 -22.70 -19.01
N MET A 125 -18.05 -23.75 -19.79
CA MET A 125 -16.98 -24.67 -20.14
C MET A 125 -16.47 -24.30 -21.54
N TYR A 126 -15.29 -23.70 -21.60
CA TYR A 126 -14.59 -23.47 -22.86
C TYR A 126 -13.53 -24.57 -23.04
N ARG A 127 -13.60 -25.29 -24.16
CA ARG A 127 -12.58 -26.25 -24.57
C ARG A 127 -11.86 -25.71 -25.80
N PRO A 128 -10.59 -25.27 -25.65
CA PRO A 128 -9.81 -24.76 -26.78
C PRO A 128 -9.38 -25.84 -27.78
N TRP A 129 -9.56 -27.14 -27.48
CA TRP A 129 -9.31 -28.29 -28.36
C TRP A 129 -10.20 -29.47 -27.95
#